data_AF-A0A948E1E8-F1
#
_entry.id   AF-A0A948E1E8-F1
#
_cell.length_a   1.000
_cell.length_b   1.000
_cell.length_c   1.000
_cell.angle_alpha   90.00
_cell.angle_beta   90.00
_cell.angle_gamma   90.00
#
_symmetry.space_group_name_H-M   'P 1'
#
loop_
_entity.id
_entity.type
_entity.pdbx_description
1 polymer ?
#
loop_
_entity_poly.entity_id
_entity_poly.type
_entity_poly.pdbx_seq_one_letter_code
_entity_poly.pdbx_strand_id
1 'polypeptide(L)'
;MRRFLVLIILITGTTLFSCDDSSENNNNNNVVNNSNNTNNTNNTNNTNNSNNTNNLLPCDGAVAETDDVSKYTKLLACLASFETETMKSLAVRSFMDHIPRSGGFPIKNGNMRIFAYFALPEYDEEDDQAAEEDFAQDRRIAPIRIAGTFNSWEPTIEMEEAFTGFFHGSVDFSTMDEDGAAYKLVSKDSSGNDIWFSDPQSARFQYDENGRYSIVNGSETQGHLRNIRNFHSNLLSNDRHIYIYVPRGYDHNSSVSYPVIYMHDGNNLFDMFQPFSNGTWDADGVADMEIASGNTREFMIVGISNNADRMYEYTHTPDTIDAGGNPTGGGGDVYAQFIVTELKPLINAQFRTLSSRDNTAICGSSLGGLISYHVARLYPDSFRYVCGMSSTFGWGHFGGDGTTMEELYAEDDLVSRDQVFYLDSGDSPSNTQNPPACPNETEAEDNYCETVSFRDMLVNKGISTFPDDPDSWPLTPAGINIYHYWVADASHNEAAWNQRLYRPLRLFFPATTKK
;
A
#
# COMPACT_ATOMS: atom_id res chain seq x y z
N MET A 1 38.79 -25.76 8.09
CA MET A 1 39.22 -26.93 7.28
C MET A 1 37.98 -27.79 7.08
N ARG A 2 37.46 -28.18 5.92
CA ARG A 2 37.92 -28.26 4.52
C ARG A 2 36.76 -27.78 3.60
N ARG A 3 37.15 -27.18 2.48
CA ARG A 3 36.30 -26.70 1.37
C ARG A 3 35.71 -27.87 0.58
N PHE A 4 34.50 -27.70 0.03
CA PHE A 4 34.06 -28.46 -1.15
C PHE A 4 33.86 -27.52 -2.34
N LEU A 5 34.34 -28.00 -3.47
CA LEU A 5 34.62 -27.33 -4.73
C LEU A 5 33.40 -27.48 -5.65
N VAL A 6 32.99 -26.38 -6.29
CA VAL A 6 32.00 -26.34 -7.38
C VAL A 6 32.67 -26.81 -8.68
N LEU A 7 32.02 -27.68 -9.44
CA LEU A 7 32.42 -28.08 -10.79
C LEU A 7 31.33 -27.66 -11.78
N ILE A 8 31.68 -26.75 -12.68
CA ILE A 8 30.89 -26.29 -13.84
C ILE A 8 31.26 -27.17 -15.03
N ILE A 9 30.27 -27.67 -15.77
CA ILE A 9 30.45 -28.14 -17.16
C ILE A 9 29.30 -27.57 -18.01
N LEU A 10 29.66 -26.63 -18.88
CA LEU A 10 28.96 -26.25 -20.10
C LEU A 10 29.19 -27.35 -21.16
N ILE A 11 28.25 -27.52 -22.10
CA ILE A 11 28.47 -27.53 -23.58
C ILE A 11 27.21 -28.03 -24.33
N THR A 12 26.60 -27.09 -25.06
CA THR A 12 26.03 -27.12 -26.44
C THR A 12 25.15 -28.26 -26.97
N GLY A 13 24.05 -27.86 -27.65
CA GLY A 13 23.93 -28.13 -29.10
C GLY A 13 22.82 -29.08 -29.59
N THR A 14 21.71 -28.48 -30.03
CA THR A 14 20.97 -28.71 -31.32
C THR A 14 20.38 -30.09 -31.70
N THR A 15 19.03 -30.08 -31.80
CA THR A 15 18.13 -30.55 -32.88
C THR A 15 18.13 -32.01 -33.35
N LEU A 16 16.98 -32.70 -33.26
CA LEU A 16 16.07 -33.03 -34.39
C LEU A 16 14.94 -34.01 -33.97
N PHE A 17 13.77 -33.78 -34.58
CA PHE A 17 12.51 -34.54 -34.51
C PHE A 17 12.62 -36.03 -34.89
N SER A 18 11.77 -36.88 -34.30
CA SER A 18 10.78 -37.71 -35.03
C SER A 18 9.84 -38.43 -34.04
N CYS A 19 8.54 -38.33 -34.28
CA CYS A 19 7.52 -39.22 -33.71
C CYS A 19 7.50 -40.55 -34.47
N ASP A 20 7.08 -41.61 -33.79
CA ASP A 20 6.53 -42.81 -34.43
C ASP A 20 5.39 -43.35 -33.54
N ASP A 21 4.27 -43.63 -34.20
CA ASP A 21 3.04 -44.23 -33.68
C ASP A 21 3.23 -45.74 -33.42
N SER A 22 2.49 -46.32 -32.47
CA SER A 22 1.56 -47.44 -32.77
C SER A 22 0.96 -48.13 -31.55
N SER A 23 -0.37 -48.31 -31.66
CA SER A 23 -1.16 -49.55 -31.45
C SER A 23 -1.56 -50.03 -30.04
N GLU A 24 -2.90 -50.15 -29.90
CA GLU A 24 -3.71 -51.33 -29.48
C GLU A 24 -3.50 -51.89 -28.05
N ASN A 25 -4.47 -52.43 -27.30
CA ASN A 25 -5.72 -53.13 -27.62
C ASN A 25 -6.58 -53.38 -26.34
N ASN A 26 -7.91 -53.42 -26.50
CA ASN A 26 -8.93 -54.31 -25.89
C ASN A 26 -8.89 -54.75 -24.40
N ASN A 27 -10.01 -54.58 -23.65
CA ASN A 27 -11.09 -55.60 -23.56
C ASN A 27 -12.26 -55.27 -22.60
N ASN A 28 -13.43 -55.84 -22.96
CA ASN A 28 -14.79 -55.79 -22.41
C ASN A 28 -14.99 -56.41 -21.00
N ASN A 29 -16.05 -55.98 -20.26
CA ASN A 29 -17.26 -56.80 -20.01
C ASN A 29 -18.39 -56.12 -19.20
N ASN A 30 -19.62 -56.53 -19.56
CA ASN A 30 -20.96 -56.08 -19.14
C ASN A 30 -21.42 -56.53 -17.73
N VAL A 31 -22.45 -55.85 -17.17
CA VAL A 31 -23.87 -56.33 -16.95
C VAL A 31 -24.60 -55.61 -15.78
N VAL A 32 -25.58 -54.74 -16.13
CA VAL A 32 -27.02 -54.65 -15.72
C VAL A 32 -27.45 -54.70 -14.22
N ASN A 33 -28.09 -53.65 -13.63
CA ASN A 33 -29.55 -53.33 -13.62
C ASN A 33 -30.02 -52.27 -12.57
N ASN A 34 -31.02 -51.45 -12.96
CA ASN A 34 -32.05 -50.71 -12.17
C ASN A 34 -31.65 -49.67 -11.09
N SER A 35 -32.32 -48.54 -10.87
CA SER A 35 -33.41 -47.78 -11.54
C SER A 35 -33.67 -46.51 -10.70
N ASN A 36 -34.07 -45.42 -11.39
CA ASN A 36 -34.81 -44.23 -10.92
C ASN A 36 -34.10 -43.01 -10.29
N ASN A 37 -33.98 -41.99 -11.16
CA ASN A 37 -34.43 -40.59 -11.00
C ASN A 37 -33.66 -39.72 -10.00
N THR A 38 -33.18 -38.52 -10.30
CA THR A 38 -33.47 -37.55 -11.37
C THR A 38 -32.31 -36.54 -11.37
N ASN A 39 -31.86 -36.12 -12.56
CA ASN A 39 -31.15 -34.89 -12.90
C ASN A 39 -30.11 -34.35 -11.91
N ASN A 40 -28.88 -34.82 -12.09
CA ASN A 40 -27.68 -34.08 -11.72
C ASN A 40 -26.68 -34.19 -12.90
N THR A 41 -26.67 -33.23 -13.82
CA THR A 41 -25.53 -33.06 -14.74
C THR A 41 -24.46 -32.24 -14.04
N ASN A 42 -23.69 -32.97 -13.24
CA ASN A 42 -22.23 -32.88 -13.16
C ASN A 42 -21.60 -32.67 -14.56
N ASN A 43 -20.38 -32.19 -14.73
CA ASN A 43 -19.36 -31.57 -13.90
C ASN A 43 -18.13 -31.52 -14.83
N THR A 44 -17.23 -30.58 -14.56
CA THR A 44 -15.77 -30.74 -14.66
C THR A 44 -15.07 -31.15 -15.97
N ASN A 45 -14.10 -30.27 -16.27
CA ASN A 45 -12.74 -30.57 -16.70
C ASN A 45 -12.59 -30.98 -18.18
N ASN A 46 -11.63 -30.42 -18.93
CA ASN A 46 -10.25 -30.43 -18.51
C ASN A 46 -9.37 -29.52 -19.39
N THR A 47 -8.34 -28.98 -18.74
CA THR A 47 -6.96 -28.80 -19.22
C THR A 47 -6.67 -27.88 -20.41
N ASN A 48 -5.99 -26.78 -20.05
CA ASN A 48 -4.72 -26.33 -20.62
C ASN A 48 -4.16 -27.24 -21.73
N ASN A 49 -4.04 -26.66 -22.92
CA ASN A 49 -2.90 -26.96 -23.76
C ASN A 49 -2.24 -25.64 -24.16
N SER A 50 -0.99 -25.51 -23.74
CA SER A 50 -0.06 -24.49 -24.13
C SER A 50 0.07 -24.44 -25.64
N ASN A 51 -0.35 -23.34 -26.25
CA ASN A 51 0.26 -22.85 -27.48
C ASN A 51 0.65 -21.40 -27.28
N ASN A 52 1.95 -21.24 -27.20
CA ASN A 52 2.70 -20.00 -27.25
C ASN A 52 2.29 -19.21 -28.51
N THR A 53 1.30 -18.35 -28.37
CA THR A 53 1.05 -17.25 -29.29
C THR A 53 1.10 -15.99 -28.44
N ASN A 54 1.99 -15.08 -28.80
CA ASN A 54 1.97 -13.70 -28.33
C ASN A 54 0.58 -13.12 -28.66
N ASN A 55 -0.40 -13.25 -27.77
CA ASN A 55 -1.60 -12.43 -27.82
C ASN A 55 -1.20 -11.04 -27.34
N LEU A 56 -0.52 -10.31 -28.22
CA LEU A 56 -0.38 -8.87 -28.11
C LEU A 56 -1.79 -8.31 -28.06
N LEU A 57 -2.15 -7.66 -26.96
CA LEU A 57 -3.38 -6.89 -26.88
C LEU A 57 -3.37 -5.83 -28.00
N PRO A 58 -4.55 -5.42 -28.48
CA PRO A 58 -4.64 -4.41 -29.53
C PRO A 58 -3.86 -3.16 -29.10
N CYS A 59 -2.91 -2.71 -29.93
CA CYS A 59 -1.99 -1.60 -29.67
C CYS A 59 -0.74 -1.85 -28.79
N ASP A 60 -0.40 -3.07 -28.37
CA ASP A 60 0.80 -3.33 -27.55
C ASP A 60 2.12 -2.82 -28.18
N GLY A 61 2.23 -2.87 -29.51
CA GLY A 61 3.38 -2.32 -30.23
C GLY A 61 3.51 -0.79 -30.17
N ALA A 62 2.45 -0.07 -29.79
CA ALA A 62 2.46 1.37 -29.60
C ALA A 62 3.06 1.79 -28.25
N VAL A 63 3.07 0.89 -27.26
CA VAL A 63 3.38 1.20 -25.85
C VAL A 63 4.87 0.95 -25.49
N ALA A 64 5.66 0.44 -26.43
CA ALA A 64 7.07 0.10 -26.25
C ALA A 64 8.07 1.27 -26.42
N GLU A 65 7.60 2.51 -26.54
CA GLU A 65 8.45 3.71 -26.72
C GLU A 65 8.80 4.45 -25.41
N THR A 66 9.78 5.36 -25.50
CA THR A 66 10.50 5.95 -24.36
C THR A 66 9.82 7.12 -23.66
N ASP A 67 8.81 7.77 -24.27
CA ASP A 67 8.07 8.88 -23.66
C ASP A 67 6.55 8.72 -23.76
N ASP A 68 5.83 9.36 -22.83
CA ASP A 68 4.39 9.16 -22.67
C ASP A 68 3.54 9.88 -23.70
N VAL A 69 4.05 10.99 -24.27
CA VAL A 69 3.36 11.75 -25.30
C VAL A 69 3.28 10.94 -26.59
N SER A 70 4.38 10.29 -26.99
CA SER A 70 4.40 9.43 -28.17
C SER A 70 3.48 8.23 -27.99
N LYS A 71 3.53 7.56 -26.83
CA LYS A 71 2.60 6.44 -26.51
C LYS A 71 1.14 6.87 -26.63
N TYR A 72 0.79 8.00 -26.03
CA TYR A 72 -0.57 8.53 -26.10
C TYR A 72 -0.99 8.90 -27.52
N THR A 73 -0.13 9.55 -28.30
CA THR A 73 -0.40 9.90 -29.70
C THR A 73 -0.62 8.65 -30.55
N LYS A 74 0.18 7.61 -30.34
CA LYS A 74 0.03 6.32 -31.04
C LYS A 74 -1.21 5.56 -30.60
N LEU A 75 -1.59 5.63 -29.32
CA LEU A 75 -2.87 5.09 -28.86
C LEU A 75 -4.01 5.71 -29.66
N LEU A 76 -4.09 7.05 -29.73
CA LEU A 76 -5.15 7.72 -30.50
C LEU A 76 -5.16 7.28 -31.97
N ALA A 77 -3.99 7.19 -32.60
CA ALA A 77 -3.88 6.69 -33.98
C ALA A 77 -4.31 5.22 -34.13
N CYS A 78 -3.97 4.37 -33.15
CA CYS A 78 -4.34 2.96 -33.14
C CYS A 78 -5.85 2.78 -32.92
N LEU A 79 -6.45 3.53 -31.99
CA LEU A 79 -7.89 3.53 -31.73
C LEU A 79 -8.70 3.92 -32.95
N ALA A 80 -8.21 4.88 -33.74
CA ALA A 80 -8.83 5.29 -35.00
C ALA A 80 -8.84 4.18 -36.07
N SER A 81 -8.04 3.12 -35.92
CA SER A 81 -8.00 1.98 -36.85
C SER A 81 -9.01 0.88 -36.55
N PHE A 82 -9.68 0.91 -35.38
CA PHE A 82 -10.68 -0.08 -35.00
C PHE A 82 -12.10 0.37 -35.32
N GLU A 83 -12.86 -0.51 -35.98
CA GLU A 83 -14.26 -0.25 -36.33
C GLU A 83 -15.24 -0.55 -35.17
N THR A 84 -14.84 -1.39 -34.20
CA THR A 84 -15.73 -1.80 -33.10
C THR A 84 -15.31 -1.18 -31.77
N GLU A 85 -16.31 -0.75 -30.99
CA GLU A 85 -16.08 -0.19 -29.65
C GLU A 85 -15.40 -1.19 -28.72
N THR A 86 -15.70 -2.50 -28.83
CA THR A 86 -15.04 -3.54 -28.03
C THR A 86 -13.52 -3.56 -28.22
N MET A 87 -13.04 -3.40 -29.46
CA MET A 87 -11.60 -3.39 -29.74
C MET A 87 -10.93 -2.11 -29.23
N LYS A 88 -11.63 -0.97 -29.30
CA LYS A 88 -11.16 0.30 -28.71
C LYS A 88 -11.07 0.21 -27.19
N SER A 89 -12.09 -0.36 -26.52
CA SER A 89 -12.06 -0.57 -25.06
C SER A 89 -10.92 -1.49 -24.64
N LEU A 90 -10.66 -2.59 -25.37
CA LEU A 90 -9.53 -3.49 -25.09
C LEU A 90 -8.17 -2.80 -25.29
N ALA A 91 -8.02 -2.00 -26.35
CA ALA A 91 -6.81 -1.23 -26.61
C ALA A 91 -6.51 -0.21 -25.50
N VAL A 92 -7.54 0.49 -25.06
CA VAL A 92 -7.47 1.43 -23.93
C VAL A 92 -7.09 0.72 -22.64
N ARG A 93 -7.72 -0.42 -22.33
CA ARG A 93 -7.37 -1.21 -21.13
C ARG A 93 -5.89 -1.57 -21.13
N SER A 94 -5.39 -2.12 -22.25
CA SER A 94 -3.95 -2.43 -22.38
C SER A 94 -3.09 -1.19 -22.12
N PHE A 95 -3.45 -0.04 -22.67
CA PHE A 95 -2.71 1.20 -22.45
C PHE A 95 -2.75 1.68 -21.00
N MET A 96 -3.91 1.59 -20.35
CA MET A 96 -4.10 1.97 -18.95
C MET A 96 -3.29 1.10 -17.99
N ASP A 97 -3.06 -0.17 -18.30
CA ASP A 97 -2.17 -1.04 -17.52
C ASP A 97 -0.69 -0.60 -17.58
N HIS A 98 -0.31 0.19 -18.59
CA HIS A 98 1.06 0.65 -18.81
C HIS A 98 1.32 2.08 -18.33
N ILE A 99 0.28 2.92 -18.20
CA ILE A 99 0.41 4.34 -17.82
C ILE A 99 0.86 4.60 -16.37
N PRO A 100 0.39 3.86 -15.34
CA PRO A 100 0.80 4.13 -13.96
C PRO A 100 2.31 4.02 -13.76
N ARG A 101 2.98 3.17 -14.55
CA ARG A 101 4.45 3.02 -14.52
C ARG A 101 5.20 4.23 -15.05
N SER A 102 4.54 5.14 -15.77
CA SER A 102 5.15 6.30 -16.41
C SER A 102 4.78 7.64 -15.77
N GLY A 103 3.96 7.62 -14.71
CA GLY A 103 3.61 8.83 -13.95
C GLY A 103 2.18 9.34 -14.20
N GLY A 104 1.32 8.54 -14.83
CA GLY A 104 -0.12 8.78 -14.91
C GLY A 104 -0.53 9.98 -15.78
N PHE A 105 -1.80 10.35 -15.68
CA PHE A 105 -2.27 11.64 -16.18
C PHE A 105 -2.13 12.74 -15.11
N PRO A 106 -2.08 14.02 -15.53
CA PRO A 106 -1.95 14.48 -16.92
C PRO A 106 -0.54 14.29 -17.50
N ILE A 107 -0.45 14.05 -18.81
CA ILE A 107 0.82 13.88 -19.53
C ILE A 107 1.39 15.24 -19.93
N LYS A 108 2.70 15.46 -19.70
CA LYS A 108 3.43 16.67 -20.07
C LYS A 108 3.87 16.65 -21.54
N ASN A 109 3.34 17.57 -22.35
CA ASN A 109 3.73 17.80 -23.76
C ASN A 109 4.12 19.27 -23.97
N GLY A 110 5.39 19.61 -23.73
CA GLY A 110 5.82 21.02 -23.69
C GLY A 110 5.05 21.79 -22.63
N ASN A 111 4.40 22.89 -23.03
CA ASN A 111 3.53 23.68 -22.13
C ASN A 111 2.13 23.07 -21.96
N MET A 112 1.74 22.12 -22.80
CA MET A 112 0.42 21.48 -22.73
C MET A 112 0.42 20.34 -21.72
N ARG A 113 -0.65 20.24 -20.93
CA ARG A 113 -0.98 19.06 -20.12
C ARG A 113 -2.16 18.36 -20.73
N ILE A 114 -1.97 17.08 -21.08
CA ILE A 114 -3.00 16.24 -21.69
C ILE A 114 -3.68 15.49 -20.56
N PHE A 115 -4.99 15.67 -20.42
CA PHE A 115 -5.84 14.98 -19.45
C PHE A 115 -6.63 13.89 -20.18
N ALA A 116 -6.93 12.80 -19.49
CA ALA A 116 -7.74 11.71 -20.02
C ALA A 116 -8.58 11.11 -18.90
N TYR A 117 -9.81 10.75 -19.24
CA TYR A 117 -10.73 10.07 -18.34
C TYR A 117 -11.42 8.92 -19.06
N PHE A 118 -11.51 7.78 -18.38
CA PHE A 118 -12.19 6.60 -18.88
C PHE A 118 -13.32 6.20 -17.95
N ALA A 119 -14.55 6.24 -18.45
CA ALA A 119 -15.75 5.81 -17.75
C ALA A 119 -15.85 4.27 -17.78
N LEU A 120 -14.97 3.60 -17.03
CA LEU A 120 -14.92 2.14 -16.91
C LEU A 120 -15.28 1.72 -15.47
N PRO A 121 -16.33 0.89 -15.27
CA PRO A 121 -16.82 0.44 -13.96
C PRO A 121 -15.75 -0.06 -12.98
N GLU A 122 -14.76 -0.78 -13.48
CA GLU A 122 -13.69 -1.42 -12.69
C GLU A 122 -12.68 -0.44 -12.07
N TYR A 123 -12.62 0.80 -12.58
CA TYR A 123 -11.78 1.87 -12.01
C TYR A 123 -12.58 2.82 -11.10
N ASP A 124 -13.90 2.63 -11.04
CA ASP A 124 -14.83 3.40 -10.23
C ASP A 124 -15.10 2.70 -8.88
N GLU A 125 -15.27 1.37 -8.83
CA GLU A 125 -15.63 0.62 -7.60
C GLU A 125 -14.58 0.65 -6.44
N GLU A 126 -13.32 1.00 -6.71
CA GLU A 126 -12.25 1.03 -5.68
C GLU A 126 -12.27 2.32 -4.82
N ASP A 127 -12.83 3.42 -5.32
CA ASP A 127 -13.04 4.64 -4.51
C ASP A 127 -14.36 4.57 -3.70
N ASP A 128 -15.24 3.58 -3.98
CA ASP A 128 -16.59 3.44 -3.41
C ASP A 128 -16.65 2.70 -2.06
N GLN A 129 -15.58 1.99 -1.68
CA GLN A 129 -15.61 1.11 -0.49
C GLN A 129 -15.39 1.85 0.84
N ALA A 130 -15.12 3.17 0.80
CA ALA A 130 -15.32 4.06 1.93
C ALA A 130 -16.55 4.93 1.61
N ALA A 131 -17.57 4.83 2.46
CA ALA A 131 -18.88 5.43 2.24
C ALA A 131 -18.83 6.95 2.00
N GLU A 132 -18.82 7.39 0.74
CA GLU A 132 -19.12 8.78 0.36
C GLU A 132 -19.88 8.87 -0.98
N GLU A 133 -20.78 9.85 -1.05
CA GLU A 133 -21.75 10.09 -2.12
C GLU A 133 -21.16 10.44 -3.50
N ASP A 134 -19.84 10.41 -3.67
CA ASP A 134 -19.10 10.99 -4.81
C ASP A 134 -18.90 10.06 -6.02
N PHE A 135 -19.26 8.77 -5.92
CA PHE A 135 -18.75 7.79 -6.89
C PHE A 135 -19.77 6.86 -7.56
N ALA A 136 -21.08 7.03 -7.31
CA ALA A 136 -22.10 6.24 -8.00
C ALA A 136 -22.03 6.40 -9.55
N GLN A 137 -21.97 5.26 -10.26
CA GLN A 137 -21.93 5.12 -11.74
C GLN A 137 -22.90 6.04 -12.51
N ASP A 138 -24.04 6.38 -11.91
CA ASP A 138 -25.08 7.22 -12.50
C ASP A 138 -24.66 8.68 -12.76
N ARG A 139 -23.46 9.09 -12.32
CA ARG A 139 -23.05 10.51 -12.28
C ARG A 139 -21.99 10.93 -13.30
N ARG A 140 -21.38 10.04 -14.09
CA ARG A 140 -20.20 10.36 -14.93
C ARG A 140 -20.50 10.38 -16.42
N ILE A 141 -21.57 11.09 -16.77
CA ILE A 141 -22.06 11.25 -18.15
C ILE A 141 -21.50 12.56 -18.73
N ALA A 142 -21.21 12.56 -20.04
CA ALA A 142 -20.82 13.76 -20.77
C ALA A 142 -21.82 14.93 -20.53
N PRO A 143 -21.34 16.19 -20.46
CA PRO A 143 -19.97 16.61 -20.69
C PRO A 143 -19.07 16.38 -19.46
N ILE A 144 -17.84 15.93 -19.70
CA ILE A 144 -16.78 15.87 -18.68
C ILE A 144 -15.93 17.14 -18.80
N ARG A 145 -15.71 17.83 -17.69
CA ARG A 145 -14.99 19.11 -17.64
C ARG A 145 -13.86 19.05 -16.62
N ILE A 146 -12.87 19.91 -16.78
CA ILE A 146 -11.72 20.03 -15.88
C ILE A 146 -11.84 21.34 -15.10
N ALA A 147 -11.64 21.27 -13.79
CA ALA A 147 -11.59 22.41 -12.88
C ALA A 147 -10.44 22.22 -11.89
N GLY A 148 -9.69 23.28 -11.60
CA GLY A 148 -8.56 23.22 -10.69
C GLY A 148 -8.03 24.58 -10.28
N THR A 149 -6.96 24.61 -9.50
CA THR A 149 -6.38 25.86 -8.98
C THR A 149 -5.97 26.82 -10.10
N PHE A 150 -5.50 26.29 -11.24
CA PHE A 150 -5.08 27.04 -12.43
C PHE A 150 -6.21 27.76 -13.17
N ASN A 151 -7.48 27.45 -12.89
CA ASN A 151 -8.64 28.17 -13.42
C ASN A 151 -9.63 28.58 -12.32
N SER A 152 -9.14 28.74 -11.08
CA SER A 152 -9.97 29.12 -9.92
C SER A 152 -11.17 28.18 -9.70
N TRP A 153 -10.98 26.89 -9.99
CA TRP A 153 -12.01 25.85 -9.88
C TRP A 153 -13.24 26.07 -10.77
N GLU A 154 -13.15 26.87 -11.85
CA GLU A 154 -14.26 27.06 -12.79
C GLU A 154 -14.32 25.91 -13.82
N PRO A 155 -15.39 25.07 -13.86
CA PRO A 155 -15.48 23.92 -14.76
C PRO A 155 -15.83 24.34 -16.19
N THR A 156 -14.89 25.03 -16.83
CA THR A 156 -15.05 25.66 -18.16
C THR A 156 -14.30 24.93 -19.26
N ILE A 157 -13.40 24.01 -18.90
CA ILE A 157 -12.56 23.26 -19.84
C ILE A 157 -13.24 21.93 -20.12
N GLU A 158 -14.00 21.85 -21.22
CA GLU A 158 -14.68 20.63 -21.64
C GLU A 158 -13.71 19.65 -22.32
N MET A 159 -13.83 18.36 -21.98
CA MET A 159 -13.07 17.27 -22.59
C MET A 159 -13.84 16.72 -23.80
N GLU A 160 -13.11 16.42 -24.87
CA GLU A 160 -13.65 15.77 -26.06
C GLU A 160 -13.85 14.27 -25.82
N GLU A 161 -15.01 13.74 -26.19
CA GLU A 161 -15.25 12.30 -26.22
C GLU A 161 -14.70 11.71 -27.53
N ALA A 162 -13.55 11.04 -27.46
CA ALA A 162 -12.92 10.44 -28.65
C ALA A 162 -13.68 9.20 -29.13
N PHE A 163 -14.28 8.44 -28.22
CA PHE A 163 -15.27 7.39 -28.44
C PHE A 163 -15.99 7.09 -27.13
N THR A 164 -17.01 6.21 -27.16
CA THR A 164 -17.90 5.97 -26.03
C THR A 164 -17.15 5.73 -24.72
N GLY A 165 -17.28 6.68 -23.78
CA GLY A 165 -16.69 6.57 -22.44
C GLY A 165 -15.19 6.89 -22.35
N PHE A 166 -14.54 7.37 -23.42
CA PHE A 166 -13.18 7.90 -23.36
C PHE A 166 -13.16 9.39 -23.67
N PHE A 167 -12.80 10.18 -22.65
CA PHE A 167 -12.71 11.62 -22.70
C PHE A 167 -11.25 12.07 -22.63
N HIS A 168 -10.89 13.11 -23.36
CA HIS A 168 -9.57 13.72 -23.24
C HIS A 168 -9.61 15.24 -23.48
N GLY A 169 -8.64 15.93 -22.89
CA GLY A 169 -8.55 17.38 -22.98
C GLY A 169 -7.10 17.85 -22.90
N SER A 170 -6.85 19.11 -23.21
CA SER A 170 -5.53 19.69 -23.03
C SER A 170 -5.62 21.11 -22.47
N VAL A 171 -4.75 21.40 -21.49
CA VAL A 171 -4.65 22.71 -20.86
C VAL A 171 -3.25 23.27 -21.10
N ASP A 172 -3.16 24.54 -21.51
CA ASP A 172 -1.89 25.24 -21.69
C ASP A 172 -1.43 25.87 -20.36
N PHE A 173 -0.32 25.37 -19.81
CA PHE A 173 0.31 25.90 -18.60
C PHE A 173 1.41 26.93 -18.89
N SER A 174 1.44 27.51 -20.10
CA SER A 174 2.45 28.52 -20.47
C SER A 174 2.49 29.76 -19.57
N THR A 175 1.37 30.11 -18.93
CA THR A 175 1.25 31.26 -18.02
C THR A 175 0.72 30.88 -16.63
N MET A 176 0.66 29.59 -16.30
CA MET A 176 0.08 29.06 -15.07
C MET A 176 1.13 28.24 -14.32
N ASP A 177 1.03 28.21 -13.00
CA ASP A 177 1.87 27.30 -12.21
C ASP A 177 1.28 25.89 -12.25
N GLU A 178 2.12 24.91 -12.57
CA GLU A 178 1.73 23.50 -12.55
C GLU A 178 2.16 22.79 -11.26
N ASP A 179 3.08 23.39 -10.48
CA ASP A 179 3.65 22.80 -9.29
C ASP A 179 2.58 22.64 -8.19
N GLY A 180 2.25 21.39 -7.85
CA GLY A 180 1.20 21.10 -6.89
C GLY A 180 -0.20 21.55 -7.33
N ALA A 181 -0.42 21.88 -8.60
CA ALA A 181 -1.71 22.37 -9.05
C ALA A 181 -2.79 21.28 -8.93
N ALA A 182 -3.76 21.49 -8.04
CA ALA A 182 -4.86 20.57 -7.78
C ALA A 182 -5.97 20.70 -8.84
N TYR A 183 -6.63 19.59 -9.14
CA TYR A 183 -7.78 19.55 -10.03
C TYR A 183 -8.75 18.41 -9.69
N LYS A 184 -9.99 18.58 -10.17
CA LYS A 184 -11.03 17.54 -10.23
C LYS A 184 -11.64 17.51 -11.63
N LEU A 185 -12.25 16.39 -11.94
CA LEU A 185 -13.15 16.25 -13.07
C LEU A 185 -14.57 16.58 -12.63
N VAL A 186 -15.34 17.14 -13.55
CA VAL A 186 -16.70 17.63 -13.29
C VAL A 186 -17.66 17.16 -14.37
N SER A 187 -18.64 16.36 -13.98
CA SER A 187 -19.73 15.89 -14.83
C SER A 187 -21.05 16.58 -14.43
N LYS A 188 -22.17 16.10 -14.97
CA LYS A 188 -23.51 16.51 -14.54
C LYS A 188 -24.36 15.31 -14.17
N ASP A 189 -25.15 15.45 -13.10
CA ASP A 189 -26.21 14.49 -12.78
C ASP A 189 -27.42 14.64 -13.72
N SER A 190 -28.39 13.75 -13.59
CA SER A 190 -29.65 13.77 -14.36
C SER A 190 -30.51 15.03 -14.14
N SER A 191 -30.25 15.78 -13.07
CA SER A 191 -30.91 17.05 -12.75
C SER A 191 -30.11 18.28 -13.23
N GLY A 192 -28.93 18.06 -13.82
CA GLY A 192 -28.04 19.11 -14.34
C GLY A 192 -27.09 19.72 -13.30
N ASN A 193 -27.04 19.19 -12.08
CA ASN A 193 -26.11 19.63 -11.03
C ASN A 193 -24.72 19.11 -11.32
N ASP A 194 -23.69 19.87 -10.93
CA ASP A 194 -22.31 19.47 -11.12
C ASP A 194 -21.93 18.39 -10.10
N ILE A 195 -21.30 17.32 -10.60
CA ILE A 195 -20.72 16.25 -9.77
C ILE A 195 -19.22 16.31 -9.92
N TRP A 196 -18.51 16.35 -8.78
CA TRP A 196 -17.08 16.51 -8.69
C TRP A 196 -16.43 15.19 -8.32
N PHE A 197 -15.33 14.83 -8.97
CA PHE A 197 -14.61 13.62 -8.65
C PHE A 197 -13.13 13.76 -8.96
N SER A 198 -12.27 13.10 -8.18
CA SER A 198 -10.85 12.99 -8.51
C SER A 198 -10.68 12.22 -9.82
N ASP A 199 -9.66 12.56 -10.60
CA ASP A 199 -9.29 11.80 -11.79
C ASP A 199 -8.73 10.44 -11.36
N PRO A 200 -9.45 9.31 -11.61
CA PRO A 200 -9.00 7.99 -11.18
C PRO A 200 -7.73 7.54 -11.92
N GLN A 201 -7.45 8.14 -13.07
CA GLN A 201 -6.26 7.86 -13.88
C GLN A 201 -5.07 8.78 -13.56
N SER A 202 -5.24 9.71 -12.62
CA SER A 202 -4.13 10.47 -12.09
C SER A 202 -3.20 9.57 -11.28
N ALA A 203 -1.88 9.69 -11.52
CA ALA A 203 -0.90 9.03 -10.64
C ALA A 203 -0.73 9.74 -9.30
N ARG A 204 -1.22 10.98 -9.18
CA ARG A 204 -0.97 11.88 -8.05
C ARG A 204 -2.28 12.38 -7.47
N PHE A 205 -2.42 12.28 -6.17
CA PHE A 205 -3.61 12.77 -5.48
C PHE A 205 -3.29 13.17 -4.05
N GLN A 206 -4.23 13.87 -3.43
CA GLN A 206 -4.28 14.22 -2.02
C GLN A 206 -5.74 14.33 -1.58
N TYR A 207 -5.96 14.62 -0.30
CA TYR A 207 -7.28 14.80 0.31
C TYR A 207 -7.41 16.23 0.84
N ASP A 208 -8.61 16.80 0.72
CA ASP A 208 -9.04 18.00 1.42
C ASP A 208 -10.44 17.79 2.02
N GLU A 209 -11.00 18.85 2.62
CA GLU A 209 -12.35 18.84 3.21
C GLU A 209 -13.48 18.51 2.22
N ASN A 210 -13.19 18.51 0.92
CA ASN A 210 -14.10 18.10 -0.16
C ASN A 210 -13.70 16.73 -0.72
N GLY A 211 -12.92 15.93 0.01
CA GLY A 211 -12.49 14.59 -0.38
C GLY A 211 -11.25 14.58 -1.28
N ARG A 212 -11.09 13.50 -2.04
CA ARG A 212 -9.92 13.29 -2.89
C ARG A 212 -9.87 14.27 -4.07
N TYR A 213 -8.69 14.81 -4.37
CA TYR A 213 -8.41 15.57 -5.59
C TYR A 213 -7.12 15.10 -6.26
N SER A 214 -6.99 15.37 -7.56
CA SER A 214 -5.84 14.98 -8.37
C SER A 214 -4.85 16.13 -8.51
N ILE A 215 -3.57 15.83 -8.77
CA ILE A 215 -2.51 16.84 -8.87
C ILE A 215 -1.84 16.76 -10.25
N VAL A 216 -1.69 17.91 -10.90
CA VAL A 216 -1.10 18.02 -12.25
C VAL A 216 0.37 17.62 -12.25
N ASN A 217 1.18 18.18 -11.35
CA ASN A 217 2.58 17.83 -11.15
C ASN A 217 2.93 17.87 -9.66
N GLY A 218 3.78 16.97 -9.17
CA GLY A 218 4.19 16.96 -7.76
C GLY A 218 4.88 18.27 -7.36
N SER A 219 4.71 18.72 -6.11
CA SER A 219 5.27 20.00 -5.65
C SER A 219 6.74 19.90 -5.22
N GLU A 220 7.51 20.99 -5.38
CA GLU A 220 8.83 21.15 -4.73
C GLU A 220 8.74 21.40 -3.21
N THR A 221 7.56 21.78 -2.71
CA THR A 221 7.38 22.24 -1.32
C THR A 221 6.57 21.29 -0.45
N GLN A 222 5.75 20.42 -1.05
CA GLN A 222 4.86 19.49 -0.36
C GLN A 222 4.93 18.08 -1.00
N GLY A 223 4.78 17.03 -0.20
CA GLY A 223 4.60 15.67 -0.69
C GLY A 223 3.25 15.46 -1.37
N HIS A 224 3.04 14.26 -1.90
CA HIS A 224 1.75 13.84 -2.45
C HIS A 224 1.59 12.32 -2.39
N LEU A 225 0.37 11.85 -2.59
CA LEU A 225 0.07 10.42 -2.62
C LEU A 225 0.05 9.87 -4.04
N ARG A 226 0.43 8.61 -4.13
CA ARG A 226 0.33 7.74 -5.30
C ARG A 226 -0.29 6.43 -4.85
N ASN A 227 -0.76 5.62 -5.79
CA ASN A 227 -1.25 4.29 -5.46
C ASN A 227 -0.83 3.23 -6.46
N ILE A 228 -0.78 2.00 -5.98
CA ILE A 228 -0.83 0.79 -6.80
C ILE A 228 -2.19 0.17 -6.52
N ARG A 229 -3.06 0.25 -7.52
CA ARG A 229 -4.40 -0.36 -7.50
C ARG A 229 -4.30 -1.86 -7.77
N ASN A 230 -5.22 -2.64 -7.20
CA ASN A 230 -5.33 -4.09 -7.42
C ASN A 230 -3.99 -4.85 -7.42
N PHE A 231 -3.11 -4.58 -6.45
CA PHE A 231 -1.89 -5.38 -6.30
C PHE A 231 -2.28 -6.80 -5.90
N HIS A 232 -2.08 -7.76 -6.79
CA HIS A 232 -2.34 -9.17 -6.51
C HIS A 232 -1.17 -9.83 -5.77
N SER A 233 -1.40 -10.32 -4.56
CA SER A 233 -0.45 -11.18 -3.85
C SER A 233 -0.70 -12.64 -4.18
N ASN A 234 0.32 -13.36 -4.67
CA ASN A 234 0.17 -14.81 -4.88
C ASN A 234 0.22 -15.56 -3.54
N LEU A 235 1.01 -15.06 -2.58
CA LEU A 235 1.14 -15.67 -1.26
C LEU A 235 -0.15 -15.58 -0.45
N LEU A 236 -0.83 -14.44 -0.51
CA LEU A 236 -2.10 -14.23 0.19
C LEU A 236 -3.31 -14.63 -0.65
N SER A 237 -3.14 -14.79 -1.97
CA SER A 237 -4.21 -15.06 -2.93
C SER A 237 -5.35 -14.03 -2.86
N ASN A 238 -4.99 -12.76 -2.65
CA ASN A 238 -5.91 -11.64 -2.60
C ASN A 238 -5.29 -10.38 -3.23
N ASP A 239 -6.16 -9.41 -3.54
CA ASP A 239 -5.78 -8.11 -4.06
C ASP A 239 -5.68 -7.07 -2.94
N ARG A 240 -4.75 -6.13 -3.08
CA ARG A 240 -4.49 -5.06 -2.13
C ARG A 240 -4.41 -3.72 -2.83
N HIS A 241 -5.05 -2.72 -2.24
CA HIS A 241 -4.69 -1.35 -2.53
C HIS A 241 -3.42 -0.99 -1.75
N ILE A 242 -2.45 -0.37 -2.42
CA ILE A 242 -1.22 0.12 -1.78
C ILE A 242 -1.17 1.61 -1.98
N TYR A 243 -1.14 2.35 -0.88
CA TYR A 243 -0.97 3.80 -0.85
C TYR A 243 0.52 4.14 -0.69
N ILE A 244 0.99 5.15 -1.39
CA ILE A 244 2.39 5.58 -1.35
C ILE A 244 2.45 7.09 -1.18
N TYR A 245 2.91 7.56 -0.02
CA TYR A 245 3.36 8.94 0.13
C TYR A 245 4.76 9.08 -0.44
N VAL A 246 4.95 10.08 -1.30
CA VAL A 246 6.26 10.55 -1.76
C VAL A 246 6.52 11.97 -1.24
N PRO A 247 7.75 12.28 -0.80
CA PRO A 247 8.05 13.57 -0.22
C PRO A 247 8.10 14.67 -1.29
N ARG A 248 8.11 15.92 -0.84
CA ARG A 248 8.32 17.09 -1.70
C ARG A 248 9.53 16.92 -2.63
N GLY A 249 9.45 17.49 -3.82
CA GLY A 249 10.52 17.46 -4.81
C GLY A 249 10.75 16.08 -5.46
N TYR A 250 9.99 15.04 -5.08
CA TYR A 250 10.12 13.71 -5.68
C TYR A 250 10.07 13.78 -7.20
N ASP A 251 9.10 14.50 -7.77
CA ASP A 251 8.92 14.61 -9.23
C ASP A 251 9.88 15.56 -9.95
N HIS A 252 10.60 16.39 -9.19
CA HIS A 252 11.53 17.37 -9.74
C HIS A 252 12.97 16.86 -9.79
N ASN A 253 13.31 15.86 -8.97
CA ASN A 253 14.66 15.32 -8.90
C ASN A 253 14.70 13.79 -9.03
N SER A 254 14.95 13.32 -10.26
CA SER A 254 15.04 11.89 -10.57
C SER A 254 16.31 11.20 -10.04
N SER A 255 17.28 11.95 -9.50
CA SER A 255 18.57 11.41 -9.02
C SER A 255 18.58 11.07 -7.53
N VAL A 256 17.52 11.40 -6.78
CA VAL A 256 17.42 11.15 -5.33
C VAL A 256 16.60 9.89 -5.08
N SER A 257 17.05 9.10 -4.11
CA SER A 257 16.33 7.92 -3.60
C SER A 257 16.09 8.06 -2.10
N TYR A 258 14.99 7.47 -1.64
CA TYR A 258 14.42 7.76 -0.32
C TYR A 258 14.38 6.51 0.56
N PRO A 259 14.66 6.62 1.87
CA PRO A 259 14.27 5.60 2.84
C PRO A 259 12.77 5.33 2.79
N VAL A 260 12.35 4.15 3.25
CA VAL A 260 10.94 3.71 3.17
C VAL A 260 10.43 3.23 4.52
N ILE A 261 9.24 3.68 4.90
CA ILE A 261 8.47 3.18 6.03
C ILE A 261 7.30 2.37 5.48
N TYR A 262 7.21 1.09 5.82
CA TYR A 262 6.02 0.29 5.55
C TYR A 262 5.06 0.43 6.71
N MET A 263 3.83 0.85 6.43
CA MET A 263 2.79 1.06 7.43
C MET A 263 1.57 0.19 7.15
N HIS A 264 1.00 -0.39 8.20
CA HIS A 264 -0.21 -1.19 8.12
C HIS A 264 -1.47 -0.32 8.14
N ASP A 265 -2.63 -0.94 7.86
CA ASP A 265 -3.93 -0.24 7.84
C ASP A 265 -3.98 0.96 6.89
N GLY A 266 -3.43 0.78 5.67
CA GLY A 266 -3.31 1.83 4.65
C GLY A 266 -4.59 2.62 4.36
N ASN A 267 -5.76 2.01 4.56
CA ASN A 267 -7.07 2.64 4.42
C ASN A 267 -7.30 3.82 5.39
N ASN A 268 -6.59 3.86 6.53
CA ASN A 268 -6.79 4.85 7.60
C ASN A 268 -5.58 5.80 7.76
N LEU A 269 -4.58 5.72 6.86
CA LEU A 269 -3.31 6.42 7.06
C LEU A 269 -3.30 7.87 6.61
N PHE A 270 -4.01 8.23 5.54
CA PHE A 270 -3.77 9.48 4.82
C PHE A 270 -5.00 10.39 4.72
N ASP A 271 -6.19 9.85 4.51
CA ASP A 271 -7.39 10.67 4.39
C ASP A 271 -7.82 11.18 5.77
N MET A 272 -7.66 12.48 6.02
CA MET A 272 -8.03 13.11 7.29
C MET A 272 -9.50 13.50 7.42
N PHE A 273 -10.25 13.43 6.32
CA PHE A 273 -11.62 13.93 6.26
C PHE A 273 -12.67 12.81 6.24
N GLN A 274 -12.24 11.54 6.33
CA GLN A 274 -13.12 10.38 6.47
C GLN A 274 -14.14 10.55 7.62
N PRO A 275 -15.46 10.59 7.33
CA PRO A 275 -16.48 10.87 8.33
C PRO A 275 -16.78 9.71 9.30
N PHE A 276 -16.17 8.53 9.12
CA PHE A 276 -16.54 7.29 9.83
C PHE A 276 -15.42 6.58 10.60
N SER A 277 -14.19 7.08 10.60
CA SER A 277 -13.12 6.58 11.47
C SER A 277 -13.00 7.48 12.70
N ASN A 278 -12.55 6.94 13.85
CA ASN A 278 -12.28 7.72 15.06
C ASN A 278 -10.99 8.58 14.90
N GLY A 279 -10.86 9.23 13.74
CA GLY A 279 -9.67 9.95 13.29
C GLY A 279 -8.95 9.26 12.13
N THR A 280 -7.83 9.84 11.74
CA THR A 280 -6.86 9.34 10.76
C THR A 280 -5.47 9.40 11.40
N TRP A 281 -4.48 8.74 10.81
CA TRP A 281 -3.10 8.99 11.18
C TRP A 281 -2.55 10.31 10.63
N ASP A 282 -3.13 10.86 9.55
CA ASP A 282 -2.57 12.00 8.80
C ASP A 282 -1.08 11.81 8.52
N ALA A 283 -0.71 10.61 8.09
CA ALA A 283 0.69 10.21 8.05
C ALA A 283 1.51 11.03 7.05
N ASP A 284 0.89 11.49 5.96
CA ASP A 284 1.49 12.42 5.00
C ASP A 284 1.61 13.84 5.54
N GLY A 285 0.60 14.36 6.25
CA GLY A 285 0.67 15.67 6.90
C GLY A 285 1.76 15.74 7.97
N VAL A 286 1.84 14.73 8.84
CA VAL A 286 2.90 14.63 9.85
C VAL A 286 4.27 14.47 9.19
N ALA A 287 4.39 13.67 8.12
CA ALA A 287 5.64 13.52 7.38
C ALA A 287 6.09 14.85 6.75
N ASP A 288 5.20 15.56 6.05
CA ASP A 288 5.50 16.87 5.46
C ASP A 288 5.96 17.88 6.53
N MET A 289 5.28 17.93 7.68
CA MET A 289 5.65 18.79 8.79
C MET A 289 7.06 18.49 9.31
N GLU A 290 7.36 17.22 9.59
CA GLU A 290 8.65 16.80 10.15
C GLU A 290 9.82 16.97 9.15
N ILE A 291 9.57 16.71 7.86
CA ILE A 291 10.50 16.93 6.76
C ILE A 291 10.76 18.43 6.55
N ALA A 292 9.71 19.26 6.54
CA ALA A 292 9.82 20.70 6.37
C ALA A 292 10.57 21.35 7.53
N SER A 293 10.36 20.85 8.75
CA SER A 293 11.04 21.29 9.97
C SER A 293 12.50 20.82 10.08
N GLY A 294 12.94 19.91 9.21
CA GLY A 294 14.30 19.36 9.23
C GLY A 294 14.58 18.41 10.40
N ASN A 295 13.54 17.86 11.02
CA ASN A 295 13.67 16.91 12.13
C ASN A 295 14.02 15.49 11.64
N THR A 296 13.73 15.19 10.39
CA THR A 296 13.97 13.90 9.73
C THR A 296 14.41 14.12 8.29
N ARG A 297 15.05 13.11 7.68
CA ARG A 297 15.35 13.10 6.24
C ARG A 297 14.05 12.94 5.46
N GLU A 298 14.05 13.33 4.19
CA GLU A 298 12.96 12.98 3.27
C GLU A 298 12.88 11.46 3.13
N PHE A 299 11.67 10.90 3.27
CA PHE A 299 11.38 9.47 3.17
C PHE A 299 10.04 9.23 2.47
N MET A 300 9.78 7.99 2.09
CA MET A 300 8.49 7.53 1.59
C MET A 300 7.73 6.72 2.64
N ILE A 301 6.41 6.73 2.58
CA ILE A 301 5.54 5.82 3.35
C ILE A 301 4.79 4.93 2.37
N VAL A 302 4.82 3.61 2.60
CA VAL A 302 4.03 2.61 1.88
C VAL A 302 2.95 2.09 2.82
N GLY A 303 1.72 2.55 2.62
CA GLY A 303 0.53 2.12 3.36
C GLY A 303 -0.09 0.88 2.74
N ILE A 304 -0.18 -0.20 3.52
CA ILE A 304 -0.71 -1.50 3.09
C ILE A 304 -2.16 -1.62 3.57
N SER A 305 -3.13 -1.55 2.67
CA SER A 305 -4.54 -1.70 3.03
C SER A 305 -4.83 -3.07 3.64
N ASN A 306 -5.59 -3.05 4.73
CA ASN A 306 -6.18 -4.26 5.28
C ASN A 306 -7.45 -4.65 4.48
N ASN A 307 -7.99 -5.83 4.77
CA ASN A 307 -9.30 -6.30 4.27
C ASN A 307 -9.97 -7.16 5.36
N ALA A 308 -10.98 -7.95 4.98
CA ALA A 308 -11.65 -8.88 5.89
C ALA A 308 -10.70 -9.89 6.58
N ASP A 309 -9.54 -10.20 6.01
CA ASP A 309 -8.55 -11.12 6.55
C ASP A 309 -7.60 -10.46 7.58
N ARG A 310 -7.78 -9.18 7.92
CA ARG A 310 -6.89 -8.42 8.82
C ARG A 310 -6.52 -9.20 10.09
N MET A 311 -7.50 -9.82 10.75
CA MET A 311 -7.26 -10.61 11.97
C MET A 311 -6.37 -11.81 11.71
N TYR A 312 -6.59 -12.53 10.60
CA TYR A 312 -5.76 -13.66 10.18
C TYR A 312 -4.34 -13.20 9.87
N GLU A 313 -4.19 -12.17 9.04
CA GLU A 313 -2.90 -11.72 8.53
C GLU A 313 -2.04 -11.00 9.57
N TYR A 314 -2.65 -10.28 10.53
CA TYR A 314 -1.89 -9.45 11.48
C TYR A 314 -1.52 -10.17 12.77
N THR A 315 -1.78 -11.48 12.86
CA THR A 315 -1.54 -12.26 14.08
C THR A 315 -0.72 -13.50 13.77
N HIS A 316 0.31 -13.75 14.58
CA HIS A 316 1.29 -14.83 14.37
C HIS A 316 0.79 -16.19 14.85
N THR A 317 -0.21 -16.23 15.72
CA THR A 317 -0.82 -17.46 16.24
C THR A 317 -2.34 -17.31 16.30
N PRO A 318 -3.12 -18.40 16.20
CA PRO A 318 -4.54 -18.35 16.53
C PRO A 318 -4.76 -17.99 18.01
N ASP A 319 -5.82 -17.23 18.30
CA ASP A 319 -6.30 -16.93 19.66
C ASP A 319 -7.84 -16.93 19.67
N THR A 320 -8.44 -17.04 20.85
CA THR A 320 -9.89 -17.07 21.04
C THR A 320 -10.33 -15.80 21.76
N ILE A 321 -10.80 -14.82 20.98
CA ILE A 321 -11.24 -13.51 21.50
C ILE A 321 -12.77 -13.36 21.52
N ASP A 322 -13.50 -14.22 20.82
CA ASP A 322 -14.95 -14.17 20.76
C ASP A 322 -15.60 -15.00 21.87
N ALA A 323 -16.82 -14.62 22.28
CA ALA A 323 -17.59 -15.37 23.26
C ALA A 323 -18.10 -16.73 22.72
N GLY A 324 -17.98 -16.96 21.40
CA GLY A 324 -18.36 -18.18 20.73
C GLY A 324 -17.32 -19.30 20.87
N GLY A 325 -16.11 -18.98 21.31
CA GLY A 325 -15.01 -19.92 21.49
C GLY A 325 -14.31 -20.32 20.18
N ASN A 326 -14.50 -19.58 19.09
CA ASN A 326 -13.87 -19.92 17.81
C ASN A 326 -12.50 -19.23 17.70
N PRO A 327 -11.41 -19.99 17.47
CA PRO A 327 -10.10 -19.39 17.23
C PRO A 327 -10.10 -18.57 15.94
N THR A 328 -9.39 -17.45 15.96
CA THR A 328 -9.09 -16.61 14.79
C THR A 328 -7.61 -16.26 14.79
N GLY A 329 -7.05 -15.89 13.63
CA GLY A 329 -5.64 -15.49 13.52
C GLY A 329 -4.69 -16.56 12.99
N GLY A 330 -3.38 -16.27 13.05
CA GLY A 330 -2.30 -17.23 12.76
C GLY A 330 -1.72 -17.18 11.34
N GLY A 331 -2.06 -16.17 10.55
CA GLY A 331 -1.56 -15.96 9.18
C GLY A 331 -0.32 -15.08 9.08
N GLY A 332 0.21 -14.58 10.21
CA GLY A 332 1.28 -13.59 10.25
C GLY A 332 2.56 -13.97 9.50
N ASP A 333 2.93 -15.25 9.46
CA ASP A 333 4.11 -15.71 8.71
C ASP A 333 3.97 -15.49 7.20
N VAL A 334 2.80 -15.80 6.64
CA VAL A 334 2.50 -15.65 5.21
C VAL A 334 2.43 -14.17 4.85
N TYR A 335 1.80 -13.36 5.70
CA TYR A 335 1.74 -11.91 5.51
C TYR A 335 3.14 -11.27 5.58
N ALA A 336 3.98 -11.70 6.52
CA ALA A 336 5.36 -11.23 6.61
C ALA A 336 6.19 -11.60 5.38
N GLN A 337 6.00 -12.82 4.86
CA GLN A 337 6.63 -13.25 3.61
C GLN A 337 6.16 -12.37 2.44
N PHE A 338 4.86 -12.13 2.31
CA PHE A 338 4.29 -11.25 1.29
C PHE A 338 4.98 -9.88 1.24
N ILE A 339 5.12 -9.23 2.40
CA ILE A 339 5.75 -7.90 2.48
C ILE A 339 7.18 -7.94 1.93
N VAL A 340 7.96 -8.95 2.32
CA VAL A 340 9.40 -9.00 2.01
C VAL A 340 9.69 -9.53 0.61
N THR A 341 8.91 -10.51 0.12
CA THR A 341 9.22 -11.21 -1.14
C THR A 341 8.41 -10.74 -2.33
N GLU A 342 7.26 -10.09 -2.12
CA GLU A 342 6.43 -9.56 -3.21
C GLU A 342 6.38 -8.02 -3.19
N LEU A 343 5.93 -7.43 -2.08
CA LEU A 343 5.67 -5.99 -2.02
C LEU A 343 6.95 -5.15 -2.05
N LYS A 344 7.92 -5.41 -1.16
CA LYS A 344 9.17 -4.64 -1.07
C LYS A 344 9.95 -4.65 -2.40
N PRO A 345 10.12 -5.79 -3.10
CA PRO A 345 10.72 -5.81 -4.43
C PRO A 345 9.95 -4.99 -5.46
N LEU A 346 8.61 -5.04 -5.46
CA LEU A 346 7.78 -4.23 -6.36
C LEU A 346 8.00 -2.73 -6.13
N ILE A 347 7.95 -2.29 -4.87
CA ILE A 347 8.18 -0.89 -4.50
C ILE A 347 9.57 -0.44 -4.94
N ASN A 348 10.60 -1.25 -4.70
CA ASN A 348 11.97 -0.93 -5.13
C ASN A 348 12.14 -0.88 -6.66
N ALA A 349 11.31 -1.60 -7.40
CA ALA A 349 11.35 -1.60 -8.87
C ALA A 349 10.61 -0.41 -9.48
N GLN A 350 9.56 0.09 -8.82
CA GLN A 350 8.69 1.16 -9.35
C GLN A 350 9.01 2.55 -8.78
N PHE A 351 9.64 2.63 -7.60
CA PHE A 351 9.92 3.87 -6.91
C PHE A 351 11.41 4.03 -6.58
N ARG A 352 11.84 5.27 -6.36
CA ARG A 352 13.24 5.58 -6.05
C ARG A 352 13.52 5.36 -4.57
N THR A 353 13.86 4.13 -4.20
CA THR A 353 14.07 3.74 -2.80
C THR A 353 15.54 3.45 -2.47
N LEU A 354 15.91 3.70 -1.21
CA LEU A 354 17.12 3.16 -0.59
C LEU A 354 16.77 1.79 0.00
N SER A 355 17.06 0.73 -0.75
CA SER A 355 16.55 -0.62 -0.48
C SER A 355 17.19 -1.36 0.70
N SER A 356 18.28 -0.84 1.28
CA SER A 356 18.97 -1.49 2.40
C SER A 356 18.14 -1.47 3.69
N ARG A 357 18.38 -2.44 4.58
CA ARG A 357 17.72 -2.53 5.89
C ARG A 357 17.84 -1.24 6.71
N ASP A 358 19.02 -0.60 6.68
CA ASP A 358 19.31 0.63 7.41
C ASP A 358 18.52 1.85 6.91
N ASN A 359 17.81 1.72 5.78
CA ASN A 359 16.89 2.74 5.25
C ASN A 359 15.45 2.21 5.17
N THR A 360 15.11 1.16 5.94
CA THR A 360 13.78 0.56 5.94
C THR A 360 13.23 0.45 7.36
N ALA A 361 12.01 0.95 7.54
CA ALA A 361 11.21 0.82 8.75
C ALA A 361 9.90 0.06 8.48
N ILE A 362 9.34 -0.56 9.53
CA ILE A 362 7.96 -1.08 9.53
C ILE A 362 7.23 -0.61 10.79
N CYS A 363 5.97 -0.18 10.67
CA CYS A 363 5.23 0.49 11.73
C CYS A 363 3.72 0.23 11.63
N GLY A 364 3.03 0.21 12.76
CA GLY A 364 1.57 0.17 12.82
C GLY A 364 1.07 0.31 14.24
N SER A 365 -0.26 0.35 14.41
CA SER A 365 -0.88 0.35 15.74
C SER A 365 -1.69 -0.91 16.02
N SER A 366 -1.97 -1.21 17.29
CA SER A 366 -2.83 -2.34 17.66
C SER A 366 -2.27 -3.65 17.07
N LEU A 367 -3.08 -4.40 16.31
CA LEU A 367 -2.63 -5.56 15.52
C LEU A 367 -1.59 -5.20 14.45
N GLY A 368 -1.66 -3.99 13.87
CA GLY A 368 -0.63 -3.44 12.96
C GLY A 368 0.74 -3.29 13.65
N GLY A 369 0.75 -2.96 14.94
CA GLY A 369 1.95 -2.95 15.77
C GLY A 369 2.47 -4.36 16.03
N LEU A 370 1.59 -5.29 16.40
CA LEU A 370 1.92 -6.71 16.57
C LEU A 370 2.58 -7.31 15.32
N ILE A 371 1.96 -7.15 14.16
CA ILE A 371 2.48 -7.69 12.90
C ILE A 371 3.78 -7.00 12.46
N SER A 372 3.96 -5.71 12.74
CA SER A 372 5.24 -5.00 12.50
C SER A 372 6.40 -5.70 13.23
N TYR A 373 6.20 -6.01 14.51
CA TYR A 373 7.17 -6.73 15.31
C TYR A 373 7.38 -8.17 14.85
N HIS A 374 6.33 -8.86 14.44
CA HIS A 374 6.45 -10.22 13.89
C HIS A 374 7.26 -10.26 12.59
N VAL A 375 6.96 -9.35 11.66
CA VAL A 375 7.67 -9.23 10.38
C VAL A 375 9.16 -8.93 10.62
N ALA A 376 9.45 -7.96 11.48
CA ALA A 376 10.83 -7.59 11.79
C ALA A 376 11.61 -8.68 12.53
N ARG A 377 10.91 -9.56 13.28
CA ARG A 377 11.47 -10.73 13.93
C ARG A 377 11.88 -11.80 12.91
N LEU A 378 11.01 -12.10 11.96
CA LEU A 378 11.25 -13.11 10.93
C LEU A 378 12.26 -12.64 9.87
N TYR A 379 12.28 -11.33 9.58
CA TYR A 379 13.12 -10.73 8.54
C TYR A 379 13.97 -9.56 9.07
N PRO A 380 14.88 -9.80 10.04
CA PRO A 380 15.69 -8.75 10.65
C PRO A 380 16.69 -8.11 9.69
N ASP A 381 17.02 -8.79 8.59
CA ASP A 381 17.87 -8.30 7.51
C ASP A 381 17.11 -7.39 6.52
N SER A 382 15.79 -7.23 6.67
CA SER A 382 14.97 -6.37 5.81
C SER A 382 14.61 -5.04 6.48
N PHE A 383 14.60 -4.98 7.81
CA PHE A 383 14.11 -3.84 8.59
C PHE A 383 15.07 -3.50 9.73
N ARG A 384 15.62 -2.28 9.70
CA ARG A 384 16.41 -1.72 10.81
C ARG A 384 15.51 -1.18 11.93
N TYR A 385 14.39 -0.57 11.55
CA TYR A 385 13.52 0.13 12.48
C TYR A 385 12.15 -0.53 12.54
N VAL A 386 11.62 -0.66 13.75
CA VAL A 386 10.34 -1.29 14.04
C VAL A 386 9.55 -0.37 14.95
N CYS A 387 8.29 -0.13 14.63
CA CYS A 387 7.37 0.66 15.44
C CYS A 387 6.11 -0.14 15.76
N GLY A 388 5.66 -0.02 17.00
CA GLY A 388 4.36 -0.51 17.42
C GLY A 388 3.71 0.49 18.35
N MET A 389 2.55 1.01 17.96
CA MET A 389 1.77 1.95 18.75
C MET A 389 0.57 1.26 19.37
N SER A 390 0.47 1.27 20.69
CA SER A 390 -0.61 0.58 21.41
C SER A 390 -0.72 -0.90 21.00
N SER A 391 0.42 -1.57 20.88
CA SER A 391 0.50 -2.88 20.21
C SER A 391 -0.13 -3.99 21.04
N THR A 392 -0.84 -4.91 20.38
CA THR A 392 -1.51 -6.04 21.04
C THR A 392 -0.54 -7.19 21.34
N PHE A 393 0.52 -6.95 22.12
CA PHE A 393 1.56 -7.94 22.41
C PHE A 393 1.06 -9.16 23.21
N GLY A 394 -0.05 -9.02 23.93
CA GLY A 394 -0.72 -10.11 24.66
C GLY A 394 -1.44 -11.14 23.77
N TRP A 395 -1.50 -10.92 22.45
CA TRP A 395 -2.13 -11.88 21.52
C TRP A 395 -1.49 -13.26 21.62
N GLY A 396 -2.33 -14.29 21.75
CA GLY A 396 -1.96 -15.69 22.01
C GLY A 396 -2.53 -16.19 23.33
N HIS A 397 -2.78 -15.28 24.29
CA HIS A 397 -3.22 -15.58 25.66
C HIS A 397 -4.59 -14.97 26.04
N PHE A 398 -5.36 -14.39 25.11
CA PHE A 398 -6.69 -13.85 25.46
C PHE A 398 -7.69 -14.96 25.80
N GLY A 399 -7.67 -16.04 25.02
CA GLY A 399 -8.44 -17.26 25.30
C GLY A 399 -7.79 -18.54 24.77
N GLY A 400 -6.66 -18.41 24.06
CA GLY A 400 -5.81 -19.51 23.61
C GLY A 400 -4.62 -19.78 24.54
N ASP A 401 -3.81 -20.75 24.12
CA ASP A 401 -2.53 -21.15 24.70
C ASP A 401 -1.37 -20.95 23.71
N GLY A 402 -1.54 -20.01 22.77
CA GLY A 402 -0.54 -19.67 21.77
C GLY A 402 0.58 -18.81 22.37
N THR A 403 1.76 -18.87 21.76
CA THR A 403 2.91 -18.06 22.20
C THR A 403 2.66 -16.58 21.93
N THR A 404 2.94 -15.70 22.89
CA THR A 404 2.85 -14.24 22.74
C THR A 404 4.05 -13.66 21.98
N MET A 405 3.96 -12.40 21.56
CA MET A 405 5.10 -11.73 20.90
C MET A 405 6.31 -11.60 21.83
N GLU A 406 6.06 -11.35 23.12
CA GLU A 406 7.10 -11.30 24.15
C GLU A 406 7.88 -12.62 24.23
N GLU A 407 7.17 -13.74 24.35
CA GLU A 407 7.77 -15.07 24.43
C GLU A 407 8.54 -15.42 23.15
N LEU A 408 8.03 -15.03 21.98
CA LEU A 408 8.73 -15.23 20.71
C LEU A 408 10.07 -14.46 20.65
N TYR A 409 10.10 -13.20 21.09
CA TYR A 409 11.32 -12.39 21.13
C TYR A 409 12.29 -12.83 22.24
N ALA A 410 11.78 -13.36 23.35
CA ALA A 410 12.61 -13.87 24.44
C ALA A 410 13.54 -15.01 23.99
N GLU A 411 13.14 -15.79 22.98
CA GLU A 411 13.94 -16.87 22.39
C GLU A 411 15.03 -16.40 21.41
N ASP A 412 14.99 -15.14 20.98
CA ASP A 412 15.88 -14.64 19.92
C ASP A 412 17.22 -14.05 20.44
N ASP A 413 18.24 -14.04 19.58
CA ASP A 413 19.45 -13.23 19.79
C ASP A 413 19.24 -11.82 19.23
N LEU A 414 18.73 -10.92 20.08
CA LEU A 414 18.34 -9.56 19.68
C LEU A 414 19.54 -8.60 19.54
N VAL A 415 20.61 -8.82 20.30
CA VAL A 415 21.77 -7.91 20.32
C VAL A 415 22.50 -7.95 18.98
N SER A 416 22.66 -9.13 18.38
CA SER A 416 23.32 -9.27 17.07
C SER A 416 22.50 -8.72 15.91
N ARG A 417 21.17 -8.61 16.06
CA ARG A 417 20.28 -8.03 15.04
C ARG A 417 20.42 -6.52 14.92
N ASP A 418 20.81 -5.85 16.00
CA ASP A 418 21.00 -4.39 16.05
C ASP A 418 19.79 -3.66 15.42
N GLN A 419 18.57 -4.05 15.81
CA GLN A 419 17.35 -3.36 15.41
C GLN A 419 17.04 -2.24 16.38
N VAL A 420 16.28 -1.24 15.93
CA VAL A 420 15.80 -0.12 16.74
C VAL A 420 14.29 -0.26 16.89
N PHE A 421 13.83 -0.27 18.14
CA PHE A 421 12.45 -0.50 18.53
C PHE A 421 11.82 0.78 19.05
N TYR A 422 10.71 1.19 18.44
CA TYR A 422 9.79 2.18 18.98
C TYR A 422 8.54 1.45 19.48
N LEU A 423 8.22 1.64 20.75
CA LEU A 423 7.01 1.13 21.35
C LEU A 423 6.37 2.22 22.18
N ASP A 424 5.07 2.41 22.01
CA ASP A 424 4.35 3.27 22.90
C ASP A 424 2.95 2.74 23.19
N SER A 425 2.33 3.33 24.20
CA SER A 425 0.94 3.16 24.50
C SER A 425 0.42 4.42 25.19
N GLY A 426 -0.88 4.56 25.20
CA GLY A 426 -1.61 5.50 26.00
C GLY A 426 -2.22 4.85 27.23
N ASP A 427 -3.38 5.36 27.64
CA ASP A 427 -4.20 4.85 28.73
C ASP A 427 -5.61 5.48 28.69
N SER A 428 -6.51 5.05 29.59
CA SER A 428 -7.80 5.72 29.82
C SER A 428 -7.65 7.16 30.29
N PRO A 429 -8.71 7.99 30.16
CA PRO A 429 -8.84 9.24 30.90
C PRO A 429 -8.85 9.00 32.42
N SER A 430 -7.69 8.92 33.08
CA SER A 430 -7.57 8.54 34.49
C SER A 430 -7.40 9.74 35.43
N ASN A 431 -7.32 10.98 34.90
CA ASN A 431 -6.93 12.19 35.65
C ASN A 431 -5.55 12.06 36.36
N THR A 432 -4.78 11.01 36.08
CA THR A 432 -3.46 10.79 36.67
C THR A 432 -2.36 11.17 35.68
N GLN A 433 -1.31 11.84 36.17
CA GLN A 433 -0.12 12.18 35.36
C GLN A 433 0.99 11.14 35.51
N ASN A 434 0.73 10.04 36.22
CA ASN A 434 1.72 8.99 36.48
C ASN A 434 1.33 7.72 35.72
N PRO A 435 2.32 6.96 35.21
CA PRO A 435 2.05 5.69 34.55
C PRO A 435 1.34 4.68 35.49
N PRO A 436 0.41 3.85 34.98
CA PRO A 436 -0.23 2.79 35.78
C PRO A 436 0.75 1.77 36.36
N ALA A 437 0.36 1.12 37.47
CA ALA A 437 1.12 0.04 38.08
C ALA A 437 0.74 -1.34 37.50
N CYS A 438 1.64 -1.96 36.73
CA CYS A 438 1.41 -3.31 36.19
C CYS A 438 1.70 -4.42 37.22
N PRO A 439 1.01 -5.59 37.16
CA PRO A 439 -0.06 -5.97 36.23
C PRO A 439 -1.49 -5.77 36.79
N ASN A 440 -1.64 -5.11 37.96
CA ASN A 440 -2.82 -5.25 38.81
C ASN A 440 -3.82 -4.08 38.73
N GLU A 441 -3.64 -3.13 37.82
CA GLU A 441 -4.57 -2.00 37.63
C GLU A 441 -5.65 -2.40 36.60
N THR A 442 -6.91 -2.38 37.01
CA THR A 442 -8.07 -2.47 36.10
C THR A 442 -8.20 -1.26 35.17
N GLU A 443 -7.38 -0.23 35.39
CA GLU A 443 -7.35 1.02 34.63
C GLU A 443 -6.31 1.02 33.49
N ALA A 444 -5.41 0.03 33.40
CA ALA A 444 -4.44 -0.03 32.31
C ALA A 444 -5.14 -0.38 30.99
N GLU A 445 -5.52 0.63 30.22
CA GLU A 445 -6.09 0.50 28.88
C GLU A 445 -5.00 0.64 27.80
N ASP A 446 -5.38 0.51 26.53
CA ASP A 446 -4.50 0.73 25.37
C ASP A 446 -3.22 -0.14 25.33
N ASN A 447 -3.28 -1.35 25.91
CA ASN A 447 -2.18 -2.33 25.98
C ASN A 447 -0.92 -1.83 26.73
N TYR A 448 -1.08 -0.92 27.70
CA TYR A 448 0.06 -0.35 28.42
C TYR A 448 0.92 -1.39 29.14
N CYS A 449 0.32 -2.31 29.88
CA CYS A 449 1.09 -3.28 30.65
C CYS A 449 1.83 -4.31 29.79
N GLU A 450 1.22 -4.74 28.69
CA GLU A 450 1.84 -5.60 27.69
C GLU A 450 3.02 -4.88 27.02
N THR A 451 2.87 -3.58 26.73
CA THR A 451 3.93 -2.75 26.17
C THR A 451 5.11 -2.61 27.13
N VAL A 452 4.86 -2.36 28.41
CA VAL A 452 5.90 -2.29 29.45
C VAL A 452 6.58 -3.64 29.67
N SER A 453 5.81 -4.73 29.73
CA SER A 453 6.37 -6.09 29.87
C SER A 453 7.30 -6.42 28.72
N PHE A 454 6.86 -6.15 27.48
CA PHE A 454 7.67 -6.34 26.29
C PHE A 454 8.94 -5.49 26.29
N ARG A 455 8.85 -4.21 26.68
CA ARG A 455 10.00 -3.31 26.87
C ARG A 455 11.03 -3.88 27.84
N ASP A 456 10.57 -4.31 29.01
CA ASP A 456 11.44 -4.83 30.07
C ASP A 456 12.12 -6.13 29.64
N MET A 457 11.41 -6.99 28.91
CA MET A 457 11.99 -8.18 28.28
C MET A 457 13.12 -7.80 27.31
N LEU A 458 12.93 -6.83 26.41
CA LEU A 458 13.98 -6.38 25.49
C LEU A 458 15.22 -5.85 26.25
N VAL A 459 15.01 -5.10 27.34
CA VAL A 459 16.08 -4.61 28.22
C VAL A 459 16.83 -5.77 28.88
N ASN A 460 16.11 -6.78 29.39
CA ASN A 460 16.70 -7.98 30.00
C ASN A 460 17.50 -8.81 28.98
N LYS A 461 17.18 -8.71 27.69
CA LYS A 461 17.94 -9.31 26.58
C LYS A 461 19.18 -8.50 26.18
N GLY A 462 19.46 -7.41 26.88
CA GLY A 462 20.67 -6.59 26.69
C GLY A 462 20.52 -5.46 25.68
N ILE A 463 19.29 -5.14 25.26
CA ILE A 463 19.03 -3.98 24.41
C ILE A 463 18.89 -2.73 25.28
N SER A 464 19.55 -1.66 24.89
CA SER A 464 19.61 -0.40 25.63
C SER A 464 18.38 0.47 25.41
N THR A 465 17.82 0.99 26.50
CA THR A 465 16.65 1.91 26.50
C THR A 465 17.04 3.31 26.99
N PHE A 466 16.34 4.34 26.51
CA PHE A 466 16.47 5.71 27.03
C PHE A 466 15.88 5.82 28.46
N PRO A 467 16.49 6.60 29.38
CA PRO A 467 16.09 6.72 30.78
C PRO A 467 15.04 7.81 31.09
N ASP A 468 13.97 7.96 30.29
CA ASP A 468 12.79 8.82 30.58
C ASP A 468 12.79 10.33 30.20
N ASP A 469 13.01 10.70 28.92
CA ASP A 469 12.65 12.04 28.40
C ASP A 469 12.17 11.98 26.92
N PRO A 470 10.85 12.20 26.66
CA PRO A 470 10.27 12.16 25.31
C PRO A 470 10.57 13.33 24.38
N ASP A 471 11.07 14.46 24.88
CA ASP A 471 11.24 15.67 24.07
C ASP A 471 12.71 16.13 23.95
N SER A 472 13.66 15.32 24.42
CA SER A 472 15.09 15.64 24.35
C SER A 472 15.66 15.48 22.93
N TRP A 473 16.01 16.60 22.28
CA TRP A 473 16.81 16.60 21.05
C TRP A 473 18.30 16.82 21.34
N PRO A 474 19.25 16.05 20.76
CA PRO A 474 19.03 14.94 19.83
C PRO A 474 18.50 13.69 20.54
N LEU A 475 17.53 13.02 19.92
CA LEU A 475 16.92 11.78 20.39
C LEU A 475 17.88 10.57 20.30
N THR A 476 19.17 10.76 20.09
CA THR A 476 20.14 9.66 19.88
C THR A 476 21.31 9.79 20.84
N PRO A 477 21.17 9.43 22.13
CA PRO A 477 22.34 8.96 22.84
C PRO A 477 22.89 7.75 22.07
N ALA A 478 24.18 7.79 21.73
CA ALA A 478 24.80 6.69 21.00
C ALA A 478 24.57 5.36 21.73
N GLY A 479 24.11 4.35 21.00
CA GLY A 479 23.88 3.01 21.54
C GLY A 479 22.58 2.87 22.33
N ILE A 480 21.50 3.58 21.98
CA ILE A 480 20.12 3.31 22.43
C ILE A 480 19.33 2.69 21.27
N ASN A 481 18.70 1.55 21.54
CA ASN A 481 17.93 0.78 20.55
C ASN A 481 16.46 0.55 20.97
N ILE A 482 16.04 1.02 22.15
CA ILE A 482 14.64 1.05 22.59
C ILE A 482 14.22 2.50 22.88
N TYR A 483 13.14 2.91 22.23
CA TYR A 483 12.41 4.14 22.46
C TYR A 483 11.01 3.78 22.94
N HIS A 484 10.80 3.90 24.25
CA HIS A 484 9.52 3.59 24.88
C HIS A 484 8.85 4.86 25.40
N TYR A 485 7.55 5.02 25.09
CA TYR A 485 6.76 6.14 25.57
C TYR A 485 5.42 5.69 26.14
N TRP A 486 4.98 6.41 27.17
CA TRP A 486 3.62 6.36 27.66
C TRP A 486 3.02 7.76 27.54
N VAL A 487 1.75 7.85 27.13
CA VAL A 487 1.03 9.13 27.01
C VAL A 487 -0.27 9.06 27.79
N ALA A 488 -0.35 9.86 28.86
CA ALA A 488 -1.58 9.98 29.65
C ALA A 488 -2.77 10.38 28.77
N ASP A 489 -3.93 9.80 29.05
CA ASP A 489 -5.23 10.08 28.41
C ASP A 489 -5.25 9.86 26.87
N ALA A 490 -4.26 9.16 26.30
CA ALA A 490 -4.25 8.79 24.89
C ALA A 490 -5.03 7.48 24.67
N SER A 491 -6.21 7.56 24.06
CA SER A 491 -7.07 6.39 23.82
C SER A 491 -6.56 5.47 22.69
N HIS A 492 -7.11 4.25 22.63
CA HIS A 492 -6.84 3.26 21.57
C HIS A 492 -7.55 3.61 20.25
N ASN A 493 -7.11 4.68 19.57
CA ASN A 493 -7.69 5.13 18.30
C ASN A 493 -6.71 5.92 17.41
N GLU A 494 -7.14 6.14 16.16
CA GLU A 494 -6.38 6.83 15.11
C GLU A 494 -5.97 8.25 15.50
N ALA A 495 -6.88 9.04 16.08
CA ALA A 495 -6.57 10.41 16.51
C ALA A 495 -5.44 10.47 17.55
N ALA A 496 -5.42 9.53 18.50
CA ALA A 496 -4.36 9.45 19.50
C ALA A 496 -3.04 8.93 18.92
N TRP A 497 -3.06 8.04 17.92
CA TRP A 497 -1.86 7.60 17.21
C TRP A 497 -1.26 8.72 16.36
N ASN A 498 -2.08 9.48 15.63
CA ASN A 498 -1.66 10.67 14.89
C ASN A 498 -0.83 11.64 15.76
N GLN A 499 -1.37 12.00 16.93
CA GLN A 499 -0.71 12.93 17.85
C GLN A 499 0.67 12.45 18.34
N ARG A 500 1.00 11.17 18.17
CA ARG A 500 2.24 10.56 18.62
C ARG A 500 3.15 10.11 17.46
N LEU A 501 2.64 10.05 16.23
CA LEU A 501 3.35 9.56 15.04
C LEU A 501 4.64 10.33 14.74
N TYR A 502 4.71 11.62 15.09
CA TYR A 502 5.93 12.40 14.87
C TYR A 502 7.17 11.78 15.55
N ARG A 503 7.00 11.08 16.68
CA ARG A 503 8.10 10.49 17.45
C ARG A 503 8.84 9.40 16.66
N PRO A 504 8.19 8.33 16.17
CA PRO A 504 8.88 7.32 15.37
C PRO A 504 9.46 7.90 14.07
N LEU A 505 8.80 8.87 13.42
CA LEU A 505 9.30 9.48 12.18
C LEU A 505 10.63 10.23 12.37
N ARG A 506 10.85 10.84 13.54
CA ARG A 506 12.13 11.47 13.91
C ARG A 506 13.25 10.47 14.16
N LEU A 507 12.89 9.25 14.57
CA LEU A 507 13.85 8.21 14.98
C LEU A 507 14.39 7.39 13.80
N PHE A 508 13.54 7.10 12.81
CA PHE A 508 13.93 6.18 11.75
C PHE A 508 15.02 6.74 10.85
N PHE A 509 14.89 7.99 10.40
CA PHE A 509 15.80 8.55 9.42
C PHE A 509 16.28 9.94 9.87
N PRO A 510 17.04 10.02 10.98
CA PRO A 510 17.44 11.30 11.56
C PRO A 510 18.20 12.16 10.53
N ALA A 511 17.94 13.46 10.54
CA ALA A 511 18.57 14.41 9.63
C ALA A 511 20.10 14.38 9.76
N THR A 512 20.82 14.37 8.64
CA THR A 512 22.29 14.29 8.61
C THR A 512 22.99 15.62 8.91
N THR A 513 22.29 16.74 8.73
CA THR A 513 22.76 18.12 9.02
C THR A 513 21.56 19.06 9.21
N LYS A 514 21.58 19.96 10.21
CA LYS A 514 20.56 21.01 10.36
C LYS A 514 20.59 21.97 9.17
N LYS A 515 19.42 22.31 8.62
CA LYS A 515 19.25 23.50 7.76
C LYS A 515 19.18 24.76 8.62
#